data_AF-A0A9E5RXS0-F1
#
_entry.id   AF-A0A9E5RXS0-F1
#
_cell.length_a   1.000
_cell.length_b   1.000
_cell.length_c   1.000
_cell.angle_alpha   90.00
_cell.angle_beta   90.00
_cell.angle_gamma   90.00
#
_symmetry.space_group_name_H-M   'P 1'
#
loop_
_entity.id
_entity.type
_entity.pdbx_description
1 polymer ?
#
loop_
_entity_poly.entity_id
_entity_poly.type
_entity_poly.pdbx_seq_one_letter_code
_entity_poly.pdbx_strand_id
1 'polypeptide(L)' 'MENLSRDDVVQVGEGMNFCDGTTFTVGEAIAILTSRIDDDLIDWGKSGVECRKLDARSGGWKKGKIKISLEFVPEDSSP' A
#
# COMPACT_ATOMS: atom_id res chain seq x y z
N MET A 1 7.74 7.55 10.07
CA MET A 1 7.06 6.48 9.34
C MET A 1 5.66 6.97 9.02
N GLU A 2 5.52 7.54 7.83
CA GLU A 2 4.33 8.24 7.37
C GLU A 2 3.67 7.41 6.26
N ASN A 3 2.40 7.04 6.47
CA ASN A 3 1.61 6.40 5.41
C ASN A 3 1.25 7.46 4.37
N LEU A 4 1.60 7.20 3.12
CA LEU A 4 1.28 8.10 2.04
C LEU A 4 -0.23 8.05 1.72
N SER A 5 -0.79 9.23 1.48
CA SER A 5 -2.09 9.42 0.86
C SER A 5 -2.05 9.01 -0.60
N ARG A 6 -3.21 8.69 -1.19
CA ARG A 6 -3.33 8.37 -2.62
C ARG A 6 -2.95 9.56 -3.51
N ASP A 7 -3.14 10.77 -3.01
CA ASP A 7 -2.90 12.01 -3.75
C ASP A 7 -1.44 12.48 -3.67
N ASP A 8 -0.63 11.85 -2.82
CA ASP A 8 0.78 12.19 -2.71
C ASP A 8 1.53 11.79 -3.98
N VAL A 9 2.39 12.69 -4.45
CA VAL A 9 3.24 12.49 -5.63
C VAL A 9 4.62 12.09 -5.17
N VAL A 10 5.12 10.98 -5.71
CA VAL A 10 6.47 10.48 -5.42
C VAL A 10 7.27 10.37 -6.70
N GLN A 11 8.58 10.49 -6.57
CA GLN A 11 9.53 10.26 -7.65
C GLN A 11 10.45 9.09 -7.28
N VAL A 12 10.58 8.12 -8.18
CA VAL A 12 11.46 6.95 -8.04
C VAL A 12 12.38 6.91 -9.25
N GLY A 13 13.66 6.57 -9.01
CA GLY A 13 14.66 6.47 -10.07
C GLY A 13 14.33 5.44 -11.15
N GLU A 14 14.92 5.61 -12.33
CA GLU A 14 14.76 4.68 -13.46
C GLU A 14 15.23 3.27 -13.08
N GLY A 15 14.44 2.25 -13.45
CA GLY A 15 14.79 0.83 -13.25
C GLY A 15 14.27 0.18 -11.95
N MET A 16 13.70 0.95 -11.02
CA MET A 16 13.09 0.42 -9.78
C MET A 16 11.64 0.85 -9.56
N ASN A 17 10.96 1.39 -10.58
CA ASN A 17 9.54 1.77 -10.48
C ASN A 17 8.62 0.63 -10.93
N PHE A 18 7.47 0.50 -10.27
CA PHE A 18 6.39 -0.38 -10.73
C PHE A 18 5.53 0.28 -11.81
N CYS A 19 5.77 1.56 -12.10
CA CYS A 19 5.01 2.39 -13.03
C CYS A 19 5.88 2.69 -14.27
N ASP A 20 5.27 2.92 -15.43
CA ASP A 20 6.00 3.22 -16.67
C ASP A 20 6.72 4.59 -16.68
N GLY A 21 6.64 5.35 -15.58
CA GLY A 21 7.26 6.67 -15.40
C GLY A 21 7.96 6.85 -14.05
N THR A 22 8.85 7.83 -13.96
CA THR A 22 9.64 8.13 -12.75
C THR A 22 8.86 8.90 -11.70
N THR A 23 7.76 9.55 -12.08
CA THR A 23 6.91 10.37 -11.20
C THR A 23 5.47 9.94 -11.34
N PHE A 24 4.80 9.68 -10.22
CA PHE A 24 3.42 9.20 -10.19
C PHE A 24 2.79 9.49 -8.84
N THR A 25 1.46 9.47 -8.80
CA THR A 25 0.71 9.46 -7.54
C THR A 25 0.76 8.07 -6.90
N VAL A 26 0.64 8.03 -5.57
CA VAL A 26 0.53 6.77 -4.81
C VAL A 26 -0.70 5.97 -5.24
N GLY A 27 -1.79 6.65 -5.60
CA GLY A 27 -3.00 6.03 -6.13
C GLY A 27 -2.76 5.26 -7.44
N GLU A 28 -1.99 5.83 -8.37
CA GLU A 28 -1.58 5.18 -9.63
C GLU A 28 -0.68 3.97 -9.36
N ALA A 29 0.32 4.13 -8.48
CA ALA A 29 1.23 3.04 -8.12
C ALA A 29 0.47 1.84 -7.52
N ILE A 30 -0.43 2.09 -6.57
CA ILE A 30 -1.24 1.04 -5.96
C ILE A 30 -2.15 0.37 -6.99
N ALA A 31 -2.77 1.13 -7.89
CA ALA A 31 -3.63 0.57 -8.94
C ALA A 31 -2.86 -0.38 -9.87
N ILE A 32 -1.66 0.03 -10.31
CA ILE A 32 -0.78 -0.79 -11.15
C ILE A 32 -0.30 -2.04 -10.39
N LEU A 33 0.06 -1.89 -9.11
CA LEU A 33 0.45 -3.03 -8.28
C LEU A 33 -0.70 -4.03 -8.13
N THR A 34 -1.93 -3.57 -7.90
CA THR A 34 -3.08 -4.47 -7.77
C THR A 34 -3.43 -5.16 -9.09
N SER A 35 -3.41 -4.45 -10.22
CA SER A 35 -3.75 -5.03 -11.53
C SER A 35 -2.72 -6.06 -12.02
N ARG A 36 -1.46 -5.94 -11.59
CA ARG A 36 -0.41 -6.93 -11.89
C ARG A 36 -0.60 -8.25 -11.14
N ILE A 37 -1.36 -8.27 -10.05
CA ILE A 37 -1.63 -9.50 -9.30
C ILE A 37 -2.89 -10.17 -9.85
N ASP A 38 -4.01 -9.43 -9.90
CA ASP A 38 -5.30 -9.86 -10.46
C ASP A 38 -6.24 -8.64 -10.54
N ASP A 39 -7.07 -8.53 -11.59
CA ASP A 39 -8.07 -7.48 -11.71
C ASP A 39 -9.09 -7.51 -10.55
N ASP A 40 -9.32 -8.68 -9.96
CA ASP A 40 -10.19 -8.87 -8.80
C ASP A 40 -9.60 -8.32 -7.47
N LEU A 41 -8.33 -7.89 -7.48
CA LEU A 41 -7.64 -7.41 -6.28
C LEU A 41 -7.64 -5.88 -6.14
N ILE A 42 -8.39 -5.17 -6.97
CA ILE A 42 -8.57 -3.71 -6.90
C ILE A 42 -8.97 -3.23 -5.49
N ASP A 43 -9.80 -3.99 -4.78
CA ASP A 43 -10.27 -3.59 -3.45
C ASP A 43 -9.18 -3.62 -2.38
N TRP A 44 -8.12 -4.42 -2.57
CA TRP A 44 -6.93 -4.39 -1.70
C TRP A 44 -6.23 -3.04 -1.77
N GLY A 45 -6.26 -2.39 -2.94
CA GLY A 45 -5.68 -1.07 -3.16
C GLY A 45 -6.61 0.08 -2.80
N LYS A 46 -7.93 -0.12 -2.72
CA LYS A 46 -8.92 0.92 -2.42
C LYS A 46 -9.33 0.93 -0.94
N SER A 47 -10.41 0.23 -0.61
CA SER A 47 -11.00 0.22 0.73
C SER A 47 -10.42 -0.83 1.66
N GLY A 48 -9.58 -1.72 1.13
CA GLY A 48 -9.18 -2.96 1.77
C GLY A 48 -10.27 -4.02 1.70
N VAL A 49 -9.88 -5.26 1.97
CA VAL A 49 -10.73 -6.45 1.95
C VAL A 49 -11.01 -6.92 3.38
N GLU A 50 -12.25 -7.30 3.64
CA GLU A 50 -12.67 -7.86 4.93
C GLU A 50 -11.85 -9.11 5.29
N CYS A 51 -11.37 -9.16 6.52
CA CYS A 51 -10.56 -10.27 7.01
C CYS A 51 -10.84 -10.55 8.49
N ARG A 52 -10.32 -11.69 8.96
CA ARG A 52 -10.26 -12.02 10.39
C ARG A 52 -8.81 -12.28 10.77
N LYS A 53 -8.31 -11.58 11.77
CA LYS A 53 -6.99 -11.81 12.37
C LYS A 53 -7.17 -12.66 13.62
N LEU A 54 -6.39 -13.75 13.73
CA LEU A 54 -6.27 -14.48 14.97
C LEU A 54 -5.36 -13.69 15.93
N ASP A 55 -5.87 -13.37 17.11
CA ASP A 55 -5.06 -12.80 18.18
C ASP A 55 -4.48 -13.94 19.02
N ALA A 56 -3.17 -14.18 18.87
CA ALA A 56 -2.47 -15.24 19.57
C ALA A 56 -2.46 -15.06 21.10
N ARG A 57 -2.67 -13.84 21.62
CA ARG A 57 -2.67 -13.57 23.07
C ARG A 57 -4.01 -13.90 23.72
N SER A 58 -5.10 -13.57 23.04
CA SER A 58 -6.46 -13.83 23.54
C SER A 58 -7.05 -15.15 23.03
N GLY A 59 -6.46 -15.76 22.00
CA GLY A 59 -7.00 -16.93 21.29
C GLY A 59 -8.24 -16.62 20.44
N GLY A 60 -8.62 -15.35 20.31
CA GLY A 60 -9.85 -14.91 19.64
C GLY A 60 -9.64 -14.45 18.20
N TRP A 61 -10.69 -14.56 17.39
CA TRP A 61 -10.73 -13.97 16.05
C TRP A 61 -11.26 -12.54 16.08
N LYS A 62 -10.51 -11.59 15.53
CA LYS A 62 -10.91 -10.19 15.37
C LYS A 62 -11.25 -9.87 13.91
N LYS A 63 -12.44 -9.34 13.65
CA LYS A 63 -12.80 -8.82 12.31
C LYS A 63 -12.05 -7.51 12.02
N GLY A 64 -11.68 -7.29 10.77
CA GLY A 64 -11.02 -6.08 10.31
C GLY A 64 -10.87 -6.07 8.79
N LYS A 65 -9.98 -5.21 8.28
CA LYS A 65 -9.64 -5.15 6.87
C LYS A 65 -8.14 -5.26 6.66
N ILE A 66 -7.73 -5.86 5.55
CA ILE A 66 -6.36 -5.81 5.03
C ILE A 66 -6.34 -4.93 3.78
N LYS A 67 -5.33 -4.06 3.67
CA LYS A 67 -5.15 -3.16 2.52
C LYS A 67 -3.67 -3.03 2.17
N ILE A 68 -3.38 -2.71 0.91
CA ILE A 68 -2.06 -2.33 0.43
C ILE A 68 -1.90 -0.81 0.63
N SER A 69 -0.78 -0.39 1.21
CA SER A 69 -0.39 1.02 1.33
C SER A 69 1.09 1.20 1.05
N LEU A 70 1.47 2.41 0.67
CA LEU A 70 2.87 2.81 0.54
C LEU A 70 3.25 3.67 1.74
N GLU A 71 4.48 3.50 2.18
CA GLU A 71 5.04 4.23 3.31
C GLU A 71 6.26 5.02 2.84
N PHE A 72 6.38 6.26 3.33
CA PHE A 72 7.58 7.07 3.13
C PHE A 72 8.54 6.91 4.32
N VAL A 73 9.77 6.53 4.01
CA VAL A 73 10.87 6.36 4.97
C VAL A 73 11.96 7.40 4.64
N PRO A 74 12.05 8.51 5.39
CA PRO A 74 13.11 9.51 5.18
C PRO A 74 14.47 8.96 5.62
N GLU A 75 15.55 9.45 4.99
CA GLU A 75 16.93 9.01 5.25
C GLU A 75 17.39 9.27 6.70
N ASP A 76 16.82 10.25 7.39
CA ASP A 76 17.09 10.51 8.80
C ASP A 76 15.80 10.77 9.59
N SER A 77 15.53 9.94 10.59
CA SER A 77 14.72 10.30 11.74
C SER A 77 15.65 10.78 12.85
N SER A 78 16.06 12.05 12.81
CA SER A 78 16.57 12.68 14.02
C SER A 78 15.37 13.00 14.93
N PRO A 79 15.38 12.58 16.21
CA PRO A 79 14.32 12.88 17.16
C PRO A 79 14.17 14.38 17.44
#